data_AF-A0AAD5E3G9-F1
#
_entry.id   AF-A0AAD5E3G9-F1
#
_cell.length_a   1.000
_cell.length_b   1.000
_cell.length_c   1.000
_cell.angle_alpha   90.00
_cell.angle_beta   90.00
_cell.angle_gamma   90.00
#
_symmetry.space_group_name_H-M   'P 1'
#
loop_
_entity.id
_entity.type
_entity.pdbx_description
1 polymer ?
#
loop_
_entity_poly.entity_id
_entity_poly.type
_entity_poly.pdbx_seq_one_letter_code
_entity_poly.pdbx_strand_id
1 'polypeptide(L)'
;MSAAAAPAASKAEVLVPLPQLLDVAGYNPNSLLRTFKPKAELERSGSSNGSDENGSGSSGGDDGSGSNDAGSKAAFGCLELCRLREDALIAAGFTDIFLPIKARENASALELLPDVCAELDQHTEQRDRWDAVIRGVFAGNIFDLGCAATTSMYHEEGVSFHDTRDKLVQRPWVVDDLDALLDRLCR
;
A
#
# COMPACT_ATOMS: atom_id res chain seq x y z
N MET A 1 44.27 15.48 7.51
CA MET A 1 43.38 15.54 8.69
C MET A 1 42.22 16.46 8.32
N SER A 2 41.11 15.89 7.86
CA SER A 2 39.88 16.64 7.57
C SER A 2 38.86 16.28 8.63
N ALA A 3 38.38 17.29 9.35
CA ALA A 3 37.45 17.12 10.46
C ALA A 3 36.09 16.66 9.94
N ALA A 4 35.65 15.48 10.38
CA ALA A 4 34.27 15.05 10.22
C ALA A 4 33.36 16.00 11.03
N ALA A 5 32.46 16.69 10.34
CA ALA A 5 31.41 17.46 10.98
C ALA A 5 30.49 16.51 11.73
N ALA A 6 30.31 16.74 13.03
CA ALA A 6 29.38 15.98 13.86
C ALA A 6 27.94 16.16 13.33
N PRO A 7 27.11 15.10 13.32
CA PRO A 7 25.71 15.25 12.93
C PRO A 7 24.99 16.12 13.95
N ALA A 8 24.42 17.23 13.48
CA ALA A 8 23.54 18.06 14.28
C ALA A 8 22.34 17.21 14.74
N ALA A 9 22.17 17.05 16.05
CA ALA A 9 21.01 16.39 16.63
C ALA A 9 19.74 17.17 16.19
N SER A 10 18.97 16.59 15.28
CA SER A 10 17.68 17.15 14.88
C SER A 10 16.78 17.17 16.10
N LYS A 11 16.29 18.36 16.51
CA LYS A 11 15.24 18.46 17.51
C LYS A 11 14.07 17.62 17.01
N ALA A 12 13.67 16.60 17.77
CA ALA A 12 12.50 15.81 17.46
C ALA A 12 11.29 16.76 17.41
N GLU A 13 10.75 17.02 16.22
CA GLU A 13 9.53 17.78 16.07
C GLU A 13 8.39 17.00 16.75
N VAL A 14 7.68 17.68 17.64
CA VAL A 14 6.50 17.10 18.28
C VAL A 14 5.38 17.08 17.25
N LEU A 15 5.05 15.89 16.76
CA LEU A 15 3.93 15.68 15.85
C LEU A 15 2.61 15.82 16.61
N VAL A 16 1.67 16.59 16.06
CA VAL A 16 0.29 16.71 16.55
C VAL A 16 -0.67 15.98 15.61
N PRO A 17 -1.81 15.44 16.09
CA PRO A 17 -2.79 14.80 15.24
C PRO A 17 -3.34 15.77 14.18
N LEU A 18 -3.61 15.24 12.99
CA LEU A 18 -4.27 16.00 11.93
C LEU A 18 -5.67 16.46 12.40
N PRO A 19 -6.06 17.73 12.22
CA PRO A 19 -7.35 18.24 12.69
C PRO A 19 -8.56 17.43 12.18
N GLN A 20 -8.46 16.88 10.97
CA GLN A 20 -9.51 16.07 10.34
C GLN A 20 -9.73 14.72 11.03
N LEU A 21 -8.79 14.28 11.88
CA LEU A 21 -8.83 13.00 12.59
C LEU A 21 -9.25 13.13 14.04
N LEU A 22 -9.36 14.35 14.58
CA LEU A 22 -9.66 14.57 16.00
C LEU A 22 -11.04 14.03 16.41
N ASP A 23 -11.99 14.00 15.47
CA ASP A 23 -13.36 13.51 15.70
C ASP A 23 -13.54 12.04 15.29
N VAL A 24 -12.51 11.37 14.77
CA VAL A 24 -12.59 9.99 14.30
C VAL A 24 -12.29 9.03 15.46
N ALA A 25 -13.32 8.72 16.24
CA ALA A 25 -13.23 7.73 17.29
C ALA A 25 -12.76 6.37 16.73
N GLY A 26 -11.70 5.80 17.33
CA GLY A 26 -11.17 4.50 16.91
C GLY A 26 -10.25 4.55 15.68
N TYR A 27 -9.70 5.71 15.31
CA TYR A 27 -8.67 5.80 14.29
C TYR A 27 -7.51 4.83 14.58
N ASN A 28 -7.30 3.90 13.65
CA ASN A 28 -6.21 2.94 13.70
C ASN A 28 -5.46 2.99 12.37
N PRO A 29 -4.22 3.53 12.34
CA PRO A 29 -3.45 3.64 11.11
C PRO A 29 -2.92 2.28 10.60
N ASN A 30 -3.10 1.19 11.37
CA ASN A 30 -2.81 -0.19 10.97
C ASN A 30 -4.08 -0.99 10.56
N SER A 31 -5.23 -0.33 10.36
CA SER A 31 -6.53 -1.00 10.13
C SER A 31 -6.50 -2.04 8.99
N LEU A 32 -5.70 -1.82 7.95
CA LEU A 32 -5.59 -2.72 6.80
C LEU A 32 -5.03 -4.11 7.15
N LEU A 33 -4.09 -4.23 8.08
CA LEU A 33 -3.46 -5.53 8.37
C LEU A 33 -4.31 -6.45 9.25
N ARG A 34 -5.29 -5.92 9.99
CA ARG A 34 -6.21 -6.74 10.78
C ARG A 34 -7.45 -7.19 10.01
N THR A 35 -7.58 -6.75 8.76
CA THR A 35 -8.73 -7.05 7.90
C THR A 35 -8.56 -8.35 7.11
N PHE A 36 -7.33 -8.89 7.04
CA PHE A 36 -7.03 -10.12 6.32
C PHE A 36 -6.75 -11.26 7.30
N LYS A 37 -7.62 -12.27 7.29
CA LYS A 37 -7.35 -13.54 7.97
C LYS A 37 -6.30 -14.33 7.18
N PRO A 38 -5.38 -15.05 7.85
CA PRO A 38 -4.50 -15.99 7.19
C PRO A 38 -5.32 -16.98 6.34
N LYS A 39 -4.85 -17.27 5.12
CA LYS A 39 -5.51 -18.22 4.20
C LYS A 39 -5.83 -19.57 4.87
N ALA A 40 -4.94 -20.05 5.73
CA ALA A 40 -5.10 -21.27 6.52
C ALA A 40 -6.25 -21.23 7.56
N GLU A 41 -6.70 -20.02 7.96
CA GLU A 41 -7.87 -19.82 8.82
C GLU A 41 -9.16 -19.80 8.00
N LEU A 42 -9.14 -19.20 6.80
CA LEU A 42 -10.27 -19.26 5.86
C LEU A 42 -10.56 -20.70 5.41
N GLU A 43 -9.52 -21.47 5.08
CA GLU A 43 -9.66 -22.84 4.59
C GLU A 43 -10.16 -23.80 5.67
N ARG A 44 -9.88 -23.53 6.96
CA ARG A 44 -10.48 -24.27 8.08
C ARG A 44 -11.94 -23.91 8.31
N SER A 45 -12.34 -22.66 8.09
CA SER A 45 -13.74 -22.24 8.19
C SER A 45 -14.62 -22.68 7.00
N GLY A 46 -14.02 -23.16 5.91
CA GLY A 46 -14.74 -23.69 4.74
C GLY A 46 -15.12 -25.17 4.83
N SER A 47 -14.65 -25.89 5.86
CA SER A 47 -14.97 -27.31 6.08
C SER A 47 -15.92 -27.49 7.27
N SER A 48 -17.15 -27.03 7.13
CA SER A 48 -18.24 -27.57 7.95
C SER A 48 -19.53 -27.63 7.13
N ASN A 49 -19.74 -28.76 6.45
CA ASN A 49 -21.08 -29.26 6.20
C ASN A 49 -21.10 -30.79 6.25
N GLY A 50 -21.66 -31.29 7.35
CA GLY A 50 -22.50 -32.49 7.43
C GLY A 50 -21.90 -33.85 7.04
N SER A 51 -21.49 -34.62 8.05
CA SER A 51 -21.94 -36.01 8.19
C SER A 51 -21.90 -36.39 9.67
N ASP A 52 -23.08 -36.56 10.26
CA ASP A 52 -23.24 -37.37 11.47
C ASP A 52 -22.73 -38.78 11.18
N GLU A 53 -21.88 -39.34 12.05
CA GLU A 53 -21.96 -40.76 12.40
C GLU A 53 -21.20 -41.09 13.69
N ASN A 54 -21.88 -41.95 14.47
CA ASN A 54 -21.54 -42.45 15.80
C ASN A 54 -20.25 -43.29 15.81
N GLY A 55 -19.47 -43.24 16.90
CA GLY A 55 -18.33 -44.13 17.08
C GLY A 55 -17.61 -43.99 18.41
N SER A 56 -18.05 -44.74 19.40
CA SER A 56 -17.44 -44.97 20.71
C SER A 56 -15.96 -45.43 20.67
N GLY A 57 -15.11 -44.88 21.54
CA GLY A 57 -13.76 -45.37 21.81
C GLY A 57 -13.11 -44.67 23.01
N SER A 58 -12.63 -45.46 23.96
CA SER A 58 -12.29 -45.09 25.35
C SER A 58 -10.80 -44.74 25.57
N SER A 59 -10.56 -43.82 26.53
CA SER A 59 -9.49 -43.77 27.55
C SER A 59 -7.99 -43.69 27.20
N GLY A 60 -7.33 -42.75 27.90
CA GLY A 60 -5.87 -42.64 28.17
C GLY A 60 -5.37 -41.24 27.76
N GLY A 61 -5.06 -40.28 28.63
CA GLY A 61 -4.36 -40.37 29.91
C GLY A 61 -2.87 -40.09 29.68
N ASP A 62 -2.49 -38.82 29.51
CA ASP A 62 -1.10 -38.38 29.75
C ASP A 62 -1.03 -36.87 30.06
N ASP A 63 -0.59 -36.59 31.29
CA ASP A 63 -0.39 -35.26 31.86
C ASP A 63 0.99 -34.73 31.46
N GLY A 64 1.06 -34.05 30.33
CA GLY A 64 2.26 -33.35 29.88
C GLY A 64 2.21 -31.87 30.25
N SER A 65 2.77 -31.52 31.42
CA SER A 65 3.10 -30.15 31.84
C SER A 65 4.03 -29.48 30.80
N GLY A 66 3.42 -28.84 29.81
CA GLY A 66 4.09 -27.98 28.84
C GLY A 66 3.91 -26.53 29.26
N SER A 67 4.98 -25.94 29.77
CA SER A 67 5.11 -24.52 30.11
C SER A 67 4.56 -23.65 28.97
N ASN A 68 3.44 -22.97 29.22
CA ASN A 68 2.95 -21.90 28.35
C ASN A 68 3.88 -20.68 28.50
N ASP A 69 5.09 -20.76 27.92
CA ASP A 69 5.80 -19.56 27.50
C ASP A 69 5.27 -19.13 26.13
N ALA A 70 3.97 -18.80 26.11
CA ALA A 70 3.40 -18.00 25.05
C ALA A 70 3.84 -16.56 25.31
N GLY A 71 5.13 -16.30 25.16
CA GLY A 71 5.62 -14.96 24.92
C GLY A 71 4.83 -14.45 23.74
N SER A 72 3.84 -13.59 23.99
CA SER A 72 2.98 -13.04 22.97
C SER A 72 3.90 -12.33 22.00
N LYS A 73 4.24 -13.00 20.89
CA LYS A 73 5.10 -12.45 19.86
C LYS A 73 4.31 -11.28 19.30
N ALA A 74 4.64 -10.08 19.77
CA ALA A 74 3.89 -8.88 19.43
C ALA A 74 3.82 -8.81 17.90
N ALA A 75 2.63 -8.97 17.35
CA ALA A 75 2.45 -8.99 15.91
C ALA A 75 2.77 -7.58 15.41
N PHE A 76 3.88 -7.45 14.67
CA PHE A 76 4.27 -6.17 14.10
C PHE A 76 3.23 -5.70 13.09
N GLY A 77 2.82 -4.43 13.21
CA GLY A 77 2.01 -3.75 12.21
C GLY A 77 2.86 -3.25 11.03
N CYS A 78 2.22 -2.85 9.93
CA CYS A 78 2.90 -2.40 8.71
C CYS A 78 3.78 -1.19 9.00
N LEU A 79 3.26 -0.26 9.81
CA LEU A 79 4.00 0.93 10.24
C LEU A 79 5.27 0.56 10.99
N GLU A 80 5.20 -0.45 11.86
CA GLU A 80 6.35 -0.86 12.65
C GLU A 80 7.40 -1.55 11.78
N LEU A 81 6.96 -2.40 10.84
CA LEU A 81 7.85 -2.99 9.85
C LEU A 81 8.52 -1.93 8.96
N CYS A 82 7.78 -0.91 8.53
CA CYS A 82 8.32 0.21 7.76
C CYS A 82 9.34 1.03 8.54
N ARG A 83 9.08 1.30 9.83
CA ARG A 83 10.03 1.99 10.73
C ARG A 83 11.30 1.19 10.92
N LEU A 84 11.18 -0.11 11.25
CA LEU A 84 12.33 -0.98 11.43
C LEU A 84 13.20 -1.05 10.16
N ARG A 85 12.59 -1.07 8.98
CA ARG A 85 13.31 -1.00 7.71
C ARG A 85 14.07 0.33 7.56
N GLU A 86 13.42 1.44 7.88
CA GLU A 86 14.03 2.78 7.79
C GLU A 86 15.21 2.92 8.77
N ASP A 87 15.02 2.52 10.02
CA ASP A 87 16.06 2.55 11.05
C ASP A 87 17.28 1.71 10.64
N ALA A 88 17.05 0.54 10.03
CA ALA A 88 18.12 -0.30 9.51
C ALA A 88 18.88 0.34 8.35
N LEU A 89 18.20 1.03 7.44
CA LEU A 89 18.83 1.76 6.33
C LEU A 89 19.69 2.92 6.83
N ILE A 90 19.15 3.72 7.77
CA ILE A 90 19.86 4.83 8.39
C ILE A 90 21.08 4.33 9.17
N ALA A 91 20.93 3.25 9.96
CA ALA A 91 22.05 2.65 10.71
C ALA A 91 23.15 2.12 9.79
N ALA A 92 22.81 1.67 8.58
CA ALA A 92 23.77 1.27 7.55
C ALA A 92 24.41 2.46 6.81
N GLY A 93 24.04 3.70 7.15
CA GLY A 93 24.60 4.93 6.56
C GLY A 93 23.91 5.42 5.30
N PHE A 94 22.75 4.86 4.95
CA PHE A 94 21.95 5.35 3.83
C PHE A 94 21.05 6.51 4.26
N THR A 95 21.02 7.59 3.47
CA THR A 95 20.10 8.72 3.68
C THR A 95 18.85 8.61 2.84
N ASP A 96 18.98 8.27 1.55
CA ASP A 96 17.87 8.03 0.64
C ASP A 96 18.35 7.12 -0.50
N ILE A 97 18.02 5.83 -0.40
CA ILE A 97 18.44 4.83 -1.40
C ILE A 97 17.69 4.97 -2.73
N PHE A 98 16.56 5.67 -2.75
CA PHE A 98 15.70 5.79 -3.92
C PHE A 98 15.94 7.10 -4.69
N LEU A 99 16.74 8.03 -4.16
CA LEU A 99 16.99 9.33 -4.77
C LEU A 99 17.34 9.27 -6.27
N PRO A 100 18.26 8.39 -6.75
CA PRO A 100 18.60 8.35 -8.18
C PRO A 100 17.45 7.86 -9.05
N ILE A 101 16.65 6.91 -8.56
CA ILE A 101 15.52 6.33 -9.28
C ILE A 101 14.39 7.36 -9.35
N LYS A 102 14.05 7.99 -8.22
CA LYS A 102 13.07 9.09 -8.16
C LYS A 102 13.44 10.24 -9.09
N ALA A 103 14.72 10.61 -9.16
CA ALA A 103 15.17 11.66 -10.07
C ALA A 103 14.94 11.32 -11.55
N ARG A 104 15.23 10.07 -11.94
CA ARG A 104 14.99 9.56 -13.30
C ARG A 104 13.50 9.50 -13.63
N GLU A 105 12.70 8.94 -12.74
CA GLU A 105 11.25 8.81 -12.92
C GLU A 105 10.56 10.17 -12.97
N ASN A 106 10.94 11.10 -12.10
CA ASN A 106 10.43 12.47 -12.14
C ASN A 106 10.78 13.18 -13.45
N ALA A 107 12.00 13.00 -13.97
CA ALA A 107 12.39 13.58 -15.25
C ALA A 107 11.52 13.03 -16.40
N SER A 108 11.33 11.72 -16.47
CA SER A 108 10.45 11.10 -17.47
C SER A 108 8.99 11.50 -17.31
N ALA A 109 8.49 11.62 -16.09
CA ALA A 109 7.13 12.09 -15.83
C ALA A 109 6.92 13.55 -16.27
N LEU A 110 7.92 14.42 -16.07
CA LEU A 110 7.88 15.81 -16.52
C LEU A 110 7.87 15.95 -18.04
N GLU A 111 8.53 15.04 -18.76
CA GLU A 111 8.49 14.99 -20.23
C GLU A 111 7.09 14.64 -20.76
N LEU A 112 6.36 13.74 -20.07
CA LEU A 112 5.01 13.31 -20.46
C LEU A 112 3.89 14.29 -20.05
N LEU A 113 4.13 15.09 -19.00
CA LEU A 113 3.10 15.93 -18.40
C LEU A 113 2.39 16.89 -19.39
N PRO A 114 3.08 17.59 -20.32
CA PRO A 114 2.42 18.48 -21.26
C PRO A 114 1.41 17.76 -22.16
N ASP A 115 1.75 16.57 -22.66
CA ASP A 115 0.89 15.79 -23.55
C ASP A 115 -0.34 15.26 -22.79
N VAL A 116 -0.15 14.81 -21.55
CA VAL A 116 -1.26 14.40 -20.68
C VAL A 116 -2.20 15.57 -20.38
N CYS A 117 -1.67 16.75 -20.08
CA CYS A 117 -2.49 17.95 -19.86
C CYS A 117 -3.26 18.33 -21.14
N ALA A 118 -2.60 18.32 -22.30
CA ALA A 118 -3.22 18.63 -23.57
C ALA A 118 -4.33 17.65 -23.94
N GLU A 119 -4.17 16.36 -23.62
CA GLU A 119 -5.21 15.33 -23.77
C GLU A 119 -6.40 15.61 -22.84
N LEU A 120 -6.15 15.91 -21.56
CA LEU A 120 -7.20 16.23 -20.59
C LEU A 120 -8.01 17.47 -21.00
N ASP A 121 -7.34 18.47 -21.58
CA ASP A 121 -7.99 19.69 -22.06
C ASP A 121 -8.90 19.47 -23.28
N GLN A 122 -8.77 18.34 -24.00
CA GLN A 122 -9.66 17.99 -25.12
C GLN A 122 -11.05 17.53 -24.66
N HIS A 123 -11.22 17.15 -23.39
CA HIS A 123 -12.54 16.79 -22.87
C HIS A 123 -13.43 18.03 -22.70
N THR A 124 -14.51 18.08 -23.48
CA THR A 124 -15.52 19.15 -23.40
C THR A 124 -16.37 19.04 -22.13
N GLU A 125 -16.78 17.82 -21.78
CA GLU A 125 -17.58 17.57 -20.59
C GLU A 125 -16.69 17.48 -19.35
N GLN A 126 -17.04 18.24 -18.32
CA GLN A 126 -16.28 18.28 -17.07
C GLN A 126 -16.22 16.91 -16.37
N ARG A 127 -17.30 16.13 -16.49
CA ARG A 127 -17.38 14.79 -15.93
C ARG A 127 -16.34 13.86 -16.55
N ASP A 128 -16.24 13.87 -17.88
CA ASP A 128 -15.31 13.01 -18.62
C ASP A 128 -13.86 13.40 -18.33
N ARG A 129 -13.58 14.70 -18.19
CA ARG A 129 -12.26 15.19 -17.79
C ARG A 129 -11.87 14.67 -16.40
N TRP A 130 -12.78 14.75 -15.43
CA TRP A 130 -12.51 14.24 -14.08
C TRP A 130 -12.37 12.73 -14.04
N ASP A 131 -13.17 11.97 -14.81
CA ASP A 131 -12.99 10.53 -14.95
C ASP A 131 -11.58 10.20 -15.49
N ALA A 132 -11.15 10.90 -16.55
CA ALA A 132 -9.82 10.74 -17.12
C ALA A 132 -8.70 11.11 -16.14
N VAL A 133 -8.86 12.17 -15.35
CA VAL A 133 -7.91 12.57 -14.29
C VAL A 133 -7.80 11.47 -13.23
N ILE A 134 -8.92 10.95 -12.71
CA ILE A 134 -8.90 9.94 -11.65
C ILE A 134 -8.29 8.63 -12.16
N ARG A 135 -8.59 8.22 -13.39
CA ARG A 135 -7.89 7.09 -14.04
C ARG A 135 -6.40 7.37 -14.22
N GLY A 136 -6.04 8.60 -14.57
CA GLY A 136 -4.65 9.05 -14.64
C GLY A 136 -3.92 8.93 -13.30
N VAL A 137 -4.58 9.19 -12.17
CA VAL A 137 -4.01 8.99 -10.82
C VAL A 137 -3.71 7.51 -10.57
N PHE A 138 -4.62 6.59 -10.93
CA PHE A 138 -4.36 5.15 -10.78
C PHE A 138 -3.26 4.67 -11.70
N ALA A 139 -3.29 5.10 -12.97
CA ALA A 139 -2.26 4.77 -13.94
C ALA A 139 -0.89 5.28 -13.48
N GLY A 140 -0.81 6.53 -13.01
CA GLY A 140 0.41 7.13 -12.47
C GLY A 140 0.99 6.36 -11.29
N ASN A 141 0.14 5.88 -10.36
CA ASN A 141 0.60 5.06 -9.23
C ASN A 141 1.10 3.66 -9.65
N ILE A 142 0.55 3.06 -10.72
CA ILE A 142 1.04 1.78 -11.27
C ILE A 142 2.33 2.01 -12.08
N PHE A 143 2.38 3.13 -12.77
CA PHE A 143 3.46 3.59 -13.62
C PHE A 143 4.68 4.04 -12.82
N ASP A 144 4.50 4.57 -11.61
CA ASP A 144 5.57 4.88 -10.66
C ASP A 144 6.30 3.56 -10.28
N LEU A 145 7.40 3.25 -10.97
CA LEU A 145 8.08 1.95 -11.03
C LEU A 145 8.88 1.62 -9.74
N GLY A 146 8.28 1.78 -8.57
CA GLY A 146 8.87 1.40 -7.28
C GLY A 146 9.07 -0.11 -7.06
N CYS A 147 8.70 -0.96 -8.02
CA CYS A 147 8.84 -2.41 -7.95
C CYS A 147 9.68 -2.95 -9.13
N ALA A 148 10.71 -3.73 -8.83
CA ALA A 148 11.61 -4.35 -9.80
C ALA A 148 10.88 -5.17 -10.90
N ALA A 149 9.70 -5.72 -10.59
CA ALA A 149 8.88 -6.47 -11.55
C ALA A 149 8.28 -5.57 -12.65
N THR A 150 7.96 -4.32 -12.32
CA THR A 150 7.43 -3.35 -13.29
C THR A 150 8.55 -2.76 -14.14
N THR A 151 9.76 -2.62 -13.58
CA THR A 151 10.95 -2.12 -14.30
C THR A 151 11.39 -3.02 -15.46
N SER A 152 11.28 -4.35 -15.31
CA SER A 152 11.65 -5.30 -16.38
C SER A 152 10.71 -5.22 -17.59
N MET A 153 9.39 -5.13 -17.39
CA MET A 153 8.43 -4.92 -18.48
C MET A 153 8.65 -3.58 -19.18
N TYR A 154 9.07 -2.57 -18.42
CA TYR A 154 9.29 -1.22 -18.93
C TYR A 154 10.51 -1.12 -19.87
N HIS A 155 11.61 -1.82 -19.55
CA HIS A 155 12.80 -1.82 -20.39
C HIS A 155 12.72 -2.76 -21.60
N GLU A 156 11.90 -3.82 -21.54
CA GLU A 156 11.77 -4.79 -22.63
C GLU A 156 10.59 -4.50 -23.58
N GLU A 157 9.47 -3.96 -23.10
CA GLU A 157 8.25 -3.78 -23.91
C GLU A 157 7.88 -2.32 -24.23
N GLY A 158 8.55 -1.32 -23.64
CA GLY A 158 8.26 0.10 -23.92
C GLY A 158 6.85 0.54 -23.53
N VAL A 159 6.29 -0.06 -22.47
CA VAL A 159 4.94 0.25 -21.97
C VAL A 159 4.84 1.74 -21.63
N SER A 160 3.88 2.46 -22.21
CA SER A 160 3.68 3.90 -21.97
C SER A 160 2.68 4.17 -20.84
N PHE A 161 2.63 5.42 -20.37
CA PHE A 161 1.63 5.88 -19.40
C PHE A 161 0.21 5.67 -19.92
N HIS A 162 -0.02 5.95 -21.21
CA HIS A 162 -1.31 5.76 -21.86
C HIS A 162 -1.70 4.27 -21.90
N ASP A 163 -0.77 3.37 -22.24
CA ASP A 163 -1.03 1.92 -22.21
C ASP A 163 -1.39 1.43 -20.81
N THR A 164 -0.75 1.99 -19.78
CA THR A 164 -1.02 1.64 -18.38
C THR A 164 -2.43 2.07 -17.99
N ARG A 165 -2.87 3.26 -18.42
CA ARG A 165 -4.21 3.77 -18.17
C ARG A 165 -5.29 2.97 -18.90
N ASP A 166 -5.02 2.53 -20.12
CA ASP A 166 -5.96 1.73 -20.93
C ASP A 166 -6.12 0.30 -20.38
N LYS A 167 -5.08 -0.23 -19.72
CA LYS A 167 -5.07 -1.55 -19.08
C LYS A 167 -5.60 -1.55 -17.64
N LEU A 168 -6.10 -0.43 -17.14
CA LEU A 168 -6.73 -0.39 -15.81
C LEU A 168 -7.88 -1.40 -15.73
N VAL A 169 -8.03 -2.00 -14.55
CA VAL A 169 -9.13 -2.93 -14.27
C VAL A 169 -10.46 -2.21 -14.52
N GLN A 170 -11.34 -2.87 -15.28
CA GLN A 170 -12.66 -2.33 -15.59
C GLN A 170 -13.50 -2.21 -14.33
N ARG A 171 -14.32 -1.15 -14.28
CA ARG A 171 -15.26 -0.92 -13.18
C ARG A 171 -16.33 -2.05 -13.16
N PRO A 172 -16.89 -2.40 -11.98
CA PRO A 172 -16.66 -1.74 -10.69
C PRO A 172 -15.35 -2.18 -10.02
N TRP A 173 -14.67 -1.22 -9.38
CA TRP A 173 -13.53 -1.52 -8.52
C TRP A 173 -13.96 -2.10 -7.17
N VAL A 174 -12.99 -2.64 -6.41
CA VAL A 174 -13.23 -3.23 -5.08
C VAL A 174 -13.92 -2.23 -4.13
N VAL A 175 -13.52 -0.96 -4.22
CA VAL A 175 -14.23 0.18 -3.63
C VAL A 175 -14.39 1.19 -4.77
N ASP A 176 -15.62 1.45 -5.18
CA ASP A 176 -15.92 2.27 -6.34
C ASP A 176 -16.94 3.36 -5.99
N ASP A 177 -16.43 4.47 -5.47
CA ASP A 177 -17.19 5.68 -5.18
C ASP A 177 -17.00 6.76 -6.25
N LEU A 178 -16.55 6.38 -7.46
CA LEU A 178 -16.19 7.33 -8.51
C LEU A 178 -17.39 8.19 -8.91
N ASP A 179 -18.55 7.60 -9.10
CA ASP A 179 -19.74 8.36 -9.51
C ASP A 179 -20.15 9.40 -8.47
N ALA A 180 -20.11 9.03 -7.18
CA ALA A 180 -20.40 9.94 -6.08
C ALA A 180 -19.37 11.09 -5.98
N LEU A 181 -18.10 10.81 -6.30
CA LEU A 181 -17.06 11.84 -6.39
C LEU A 181 -17.31 12.78 -7.57
N LEU A 182 -17.59 12.24 -8.76
CA LEU A 182 -17.87 13.02 -9.97
C LEU A 182 -19.11 13.91 -9.79
N ASP A 183 -20.15 13.38 -9.15
CA ASP A 183 -21.38 14.13 -8.80
C ASP A 183 -21.13 15.27 -7.81
N ARG A 184 -19.98 15.30 -7.14
CA ARG A 184 -19.56 16.42 -6.26
C ARG A 184 -18.64 17.39 -6.98
N LEU A 185 -17.75 16.89 -7.83
CA LEU A 185 -16.76 17.69 -8.56
C LEU A 185 -17.37 18.43 -9.76
N CYS A 186 -18.50 17.95 -10.29
CA CYS A 186 -19.19 18.53 -11.45
C CYS A 186 -20.48 19.29 -11.06
N ARG A 187 -20.67 19.64 -9.78
CA ARG A 187 -21.76 20.52 -9.33
C ARG A 187 -21.42 21.98 -9.64
#